data_AF-A0A257NQV4-F1
#
_entry.id   AF-A0A257NQV4-F1
#
_cell.length_a   1.000
_cell.length_b   1.000
_cell.length_c   1.000
_cell.angle_alpha   90.00
_cell.angle_beta   90.00
_cell.angle_gamma   90.00
#
_symmetry.space_group_name_H-M   'P 1'
#
loop_
_entity.id
_entity.type
_entity.pdbx_description
1 polymer ?
#
loop_
_entity_poly.entity_id
_entity_poly.type
_entity_poly.pdbx_seq_one_letter_code
_entity_poly.pdbx_strand_id
1 'polypeptide(L)'
;MNFYAISALVNVITSIVLGLLILFADRRNRVNQLFFLFAFSLATWGFAYFLWQIAGDPVSALFWAHALMAGAIFIPFFDYHFVVRFLGLQRRLRWFVWFGYAAAVFFSIVNWTPLFISSVLPQS
;
A
#
# COMPACT_ATOMS: atom_id res chain seq x y z
N MET A 1 -11.35 16.02 15.45
CA MET A 1 -10.94 14.96 14.52
C MET A 1 -10.36 15.62 13.28
N ASN A 2 -9.13 15.27 12.92
CA ASN A 2 -8.32 16.01 11.95
C ASN A 2 -8.81 15.73 10.51
N PHE A 3 -8.86 16.75 9.65
CA PHE A 3 -9.29 16.63 8.23
C PHE A 3 -8.59 15.48 7.50
N TYR A 4 -7.32 15.23 7.84
CA TYR A 4 -6.50 14.14 7.33
C TYR A 4 -7.06 12.73 7.61
N ALA A 5 -7.65 12.49 8.79
CA ALA A 5 -8.21 11.19 9.15
C ALA A 5 -9.47 10.87 8.33
N ILE A 6 -10.30 11.88 8.07
CA ILE A 6 -11.49 11.75 7.22
C ILE A 6 -11.08 11.50 5.76
N SER A 7 -10.09 12.25 5.27
CA SER A 7 -9.55 12.06 3.91
C SER A 7 -8.98 10.65 3.72
N ALA A 8 -8.29 10.10 4.72
CA ALA A 8 -7.78 8.73 4.68
C ALA A 8 -8.91 7.69 4.58
N LEU A 9 -10.00 7.84 5.35
CA LEU A 9 -11.14 6.93 5.26
C LEU A 9 -11.84 6.98 3.90
N VAL A 10 -12.01 8.17 3.33
CA VAL A 10 -12.54 8.32 1.96
C VAL A 10 -11.65 7.59 0.97
N ASN A 11 -10.33 7.75 1.06
CA ASN A 11 -9.38 7.01 0.22
C ASN A 11 -9.53 5.50 0.36
N VAL A 12 -9.64 4.97 1.59
CA VAL A 12 -9.84 3.54 1.84
C VAL A 12 -11.10 3.03 1.15
N ILE A 13 -12.22 3.72 1.36
CA ILE A 13 -13.52 3.31 0.80
C ILE A 13 -13.47 3.36 -0.73
N THR A 14 -13.01 4.47 -1.31
CA THR A 14 -12.93 4.64 -2.76
C THR A 14 -11.99 3.61 -3.39
N SER A 15 -10.83 3.36 -2.79
CA SER A 15 -9.85 2.38 -3.28
C SER A 15 -10.40 0.95 -3.23
N ILE A 16 -11.04 0.54 -2.12
CA ILE A 16 -11.65 -0.80 -2.00
C ILE A 16 -12.77 -0.97 -3.02
N VAL A 17 -13.68 0.01 -3.11
CA VAL A 17 -14.83 -0.05 -4.04
C VAL A 17 -14.34 -0.16 -5.48
N LEU A 18 -13.45 0.73 -5.92
CA LEU A 18 -12.92 0.70 -7.30
C LEU A 18 -12.14 -0.59 -7.58
N GLY A 19 -11.29 -1.03 -6.64
CA GLY A 19 -10.55 -2.27 -6.76
C GLY A 19 -11.46 -3.49 -6.93
N LEU A 20 -12.50 -3.60 -6.10
CA LEU A 20 -13.46 -4.71 -6.17
C LEU A 20 -14.31 -4.66 -7.44
N LEU A 21 -14.78 -3.48 -7.85
CA LEU A 21 -15.54 -3.30 -9.09
C LEU A 21 -14.74 -3.80 -10.30
N ILE A 22 -13.48 -3.37 -10.41
CA ILE A 22 -12.60 -3.77 -11.52
C ILE A 22 -12.24 -5.26 -11.46
N LEU A 23 -11.97 -5.79 -10.25
CA LEU A 23 -11.70 -7.22 -10.07
C LEU A 23 -12.91 -8.09 -10.47
N PHE A 24 -14.12 -7.67 -10.11
CA PHE A 24 -15.34 -8.42 -10.38
C PHE A 24 -15.86 -8.26 -11.81
N ALA A 25 -15.47 -7.20 -12.51
CA ALA A 25 -15.75 -7.05 -13.95
C ALA A 25 -15.11 -8.19 -14.78
N ASP A 26 -13.88 -8.58 -14.46
CA ASP A 26 -13.23 -9.78 -15.01
C ASP A 26 -12.15 -10.31 -14.07
N ARG A 27 -12.50 -11.33 -13.28
CA ARG A 27 -11.59 -11.94 -12.29
C ARG A 27 -10.42 -12.68 -12.92
N ARG A 28 -10.51 -13.06 -14.20
CA ARG A 28 -9.44 -13.80 -14.90
C ARG A 28 -8.45 -12.86 -15.57
N ASN A 29 -8.81 -11.59 -15.76
CA ASN A 29 -7.93 -10.60 -16.33
C ASN A 29 -6.81 -10.22 -15.35
N ARG A 30 -5.56 -10.49 -15.74
CA ARG A 30 -4.37 -10.17 -14.94
C ARG A 30 -4.21 -8.66 -14.68
N VAL A 31 -4.62 -7.81 -15.62
CA VAL A 31 -4.58 -6.35 -15.44
C VAL A 31 -5.52 -5.94 -14.30
N ASN A 32 -6.74 -6.48 -14.28
CA ASN A 32 -7.72 -6.18 -13.23
C ASN A 32 -7.25 -6.66 -11.86
N GLN A 33 -6.62 -7.84 -11.79
CA GLN A 33 -6.01 -8.35 -10.56
C GLN A 33 -4.88 -7.42 -10.05
N LEU A 34 -4.04 -6.92 -10.95
CA LEU A 34 -2.94 -6.01 -10.58
C LEU A 34 -3.46 -4.66 -10.12
N PHE A 35 -4.48 -4.11 -10.80
CA PHE A 35 -5.16 -2.90 -10.35
C PHE A 35 -5.76 -3.08 -8.95
N PHE A 36 -6.40 -4.22 -8.68
CA PHE A 36 -6.91 -4.54 -7.35
C PHE A 36 -5.80 -4.58 -6.29
N LEU A 37 -4.65 -5.19 -6.57
CA LEU A 37 -3.52 -5.23 -5.63
C LEU A 37 -2.97 -3.83 -5.33
N PHE A 38 -2.90 -2.97 -6.35
CA PHE A 38 -2.55 -1.56 -6.20
C PHE A 38 -3.57 -0.84 -5.29
N ALA A 39 -4.86 -0.95 -5.60
CA ALA A 39 -5.93 -0.33 -4.82
C ALA A 39 -6.00 -0.87 -3.38
N PHE A 40 -5.74 -2.16 -3.19
CA PHE A 40 -5.66 -2.79 -1.87
C PHE A 40 -4.48 -2.25 -1.05
N SER A 41 -3.35 -1.95 -1.69
CA SER A 41 -2.20 -1.35 -1.00
C SER A 41 -2.46 0.09 -0.58
N LEU A 42 -3.15 0.87 -1.43
CA LEU A 42 -3.65 2.20 -1.07
C LEU A 42 -4.61 2.15 0.11
N ALA A 43 -5.56 1.21 0.08
CA ALA A 43 -6.50 1.02 1.18
C ALA A 43 -5.79 0.60 2.48
N THR A 44 -4.81 -0.30 2.39
CA THR A 44 -4.00 -0.72 3.55
C THR A 44 -3.25 0.46 4.15
N TRP A 45 -2.63 1.29 3.29
CA TRP A 45 -1.94 2.51 3.71
C TRP A 45 -2.89 3.50 4.40
N GLY A 46 -4.04 3.79 3.79
CA GLY A 46 -5.01 4.74 4.35
C GLY A 46 -5.63 4.26 5.67
N PHE A 47 -5.89 2.96 5.79
CA PHE A 47 -6.44 2.37 7.01
C PHE A 47 -5.41 2.40 8.15
N ALA A 48 -4.17 2.01 7.88
CA ALA A 48 -3.09 2.11 8.86
C ALA A 48 -2.80 3.57 9.24
N TYR A 49 -2.89 4.52 8.30
CA TYR A 49 -2.77 5.95 8.59
C TYR A 49 -3.83 6.42 9.59
N PHE A 50 -5.09 6.03 9.35
CA PHE A 50 -6.19 6.37 10.25
C PHE A 50 -5.95 5.82 11.67
N LEU A 51 -5.55 4.55 11.78
CA LEU A 51 -5.28 3.90 13.06
C LEU A 51 -4.07 4.50 13.78
N TRP A 52 -3.03 4.88 13.05
CA TRP A 52 -1.90 5.62 13.60
C TRP A 52 -2.32 6.96 14.20
N GLN A 53 -3.21 7.70 13.54
CA GLN A 53 -3.69 9.00 14.00
C GLN A 53 -4.55 8.94 15.28
N ILE A 54 -5.17 7.80 15.57
CA ILE A 54 -6.02 7.61 16.77
C ILE A 54 -5.35 6.73 17.84
N ALA A 55 -4.10 6.34 17.63
CA ALA A 55 -3.38 5.50 18.59
C ALA A 55 -3.19 6.23 19.92
N GLY A 56 -3.63 5.60 21.01
CA GLY A 56 -3.56 6.17 22.37
C GLY A 56 -2.21 5.97 23.07
N ASP A 57 -1.32 5.14 22.50
CA ASP A 57 -0.03 4.82 23.08
C ASP A 57 1.08 4.71 22.00
N PRO A 58 2.35 4.93 22.38
CA PRO A 58 3.47 4.91 21.44
C PRO A 58 3.73 3.55 20.78
N VAL A 59 3.40 2.44 21.45
CA VAL A 59 3.62 1.08 20.92
C VAL A 59 2.66 0.81 19.77
N SER A 60 1.36 1.09 19.97
CA SER A 60 0.35 1.01 18.93
C SER A 60 0.64 1.98 17.78
N ALA A 61 1.05 3.22 18.09
CA ALA A 61 1.42 4.19 17.07
C ALA A 61 2.59 3.68 16.21
N LEU A 62 3.62 3.09 16.82
CA LEU A 62 4.77 2.56 16.11
C LEU A 62 4.38 1.38 15.23
N PHE A 63 3.53 0.47 15.73
CA PHE A 63 3.00 -0.64 14.94
C PHE A 63 2.24 -0.16 13.70
N TRP A 64 1.32 0.80 13.87
CA TRP A 64 0.54 1.34 12.75
C TRP A 64 1.39 2.16 11.78
N ALA A 65 2.46 2.82 12.24
CA ALA A 65 3.42 3.49 11.38
C ALA A 65 4.18 2.48 10.48
N HIS A 66 4.58 1.33 11.03
CA HIS A 66 5.17 0.24 10.25
C HIS A 66 4.16 -0.36 9.26
N ALA A 67 2.92 -0.63 9.69
CA ALA A 67 1.87 -1.15 8.81
C ALA A 67 1.56 -0.17 7.65
N LEU A 68 1.52 1.12 7.94
CA LEU A 68 1.37 2.19 6.96
C LEU A 68 2.52 2.16 5.94
N MET A 69 3.78 2.09 6.40
CA MET A 69 4.92 2.01 5.49
C MET A 69 4.92 0.74 4.66
N ALA A 70 4.53 -0.40 5.22
CA ALA A 70 4.38 -1.63 4.46
C ALA A 70 3.38 -1.44 3.29
N GLY A 71 2.21 -0.85 3.57
CA GLY A 71 1.26 -0.47 2.52
C GLY A 71 1.88 0.46 1.46
N ALA A 72 2.58 1.52 1.91
CA ALA A 72 3.22 2.50 1.03
C ALA A 72 4.28 1.88 0.11
N ILE A 73 5.09 0.96 0.63
CA ILE A 73 6.15 0.27 -0.12
C ILE A 73 5.57 -0.47 -1.32
N PHE A 74 4.44 -1.15 -1.17
CA PHE A 74 3.86 -1.97 -2.24
C PHE A 74 3.13 -1.17 -3.33
N ILE A 75 2.66 0.05 -3.04
CA ILE A 75 1.94 0.91 -3.99
C ILE A 75 2.69 1.08 -5.33
N PRO A 76 3.93 1.60 -5.38
CA PRO A 76 4.61 1.85 -6.64
C PRO A 76 4.93 0.57 -7.42
N PHE A 77 5.13 -0.57 -6.73
CA PHE A 77 5.43 -1.83 -7.41
C PHE A 77 4.19 -2.47 -8.04
N PHE A 78 3.04 -2.42 -7.35
CA PHE A 78 1.79 -2.88 -7.95
C PHE A 78 1.32 -1.96 -9.07
N ASP A 79 1.46 -0.64 -8.90
CA ASP A 79 1.17 0.32 -9.96
C ASP A 79 2.07 0.10 -11.18
N TYR A 80 3.38 -0.03 -10.97
CA TYR A 80 4.32 -0.32 -12.06
C TYR A 80 3.98 -1.61 -12.78
N HIS A 81 3.71 -2.70 -12.04
CA HIS A 81 3.33 -3.97 -12.66
C HIS A 81 2.00 -3.87 -13.41
N PHE A 82 1.02 -3.15 -12.85
CA PHE A 82 -0.23 -2.83 -13.53
C PHE A 82 0.03 -2.12 -14.86
N VAL A 83 0.80 -1.03 -14.87
CA VAL A 83 1.14 -0.26 -16.08
C VAL A 83 1.88 -1.12 -17.11
N VAL A 84 2.89 -1.89 -16.69
CA VAL A 84 3.63 -2.80 -17.57
C VAL A 84 2.70 -3.81 -18.24
N ARG A 85 1.74 -4.37 -17.49
CA ARG A 85 0.79 -5.34 -18.03
C ARG A 85 -0.28 -4.68 -18.90
N PHE A 86 -0.77 -3.52 -18.50
CA PHE A 86 -1.74 -2.71 -19.24
C PHE A 86 -1.21 -2.32 -20.62
N LEU A 87 0.07 -1.94 -20.70
CA LEU A 87 0.75 -1.59 -21.96
C LEU A 87 1.24 -2.82 -22.76
N GLY A 88 1.02 -4.05 -22.27
CA GLY A 88 1.49 -5.26 -22.94
C GLY A 88 3.01 -5.46 -22.93
N LEU A 89 3.74 -4.75 -22.08
CA LEU A 89 5.21 -4.71 -22.02
C LEU A 89 5.82 -5.82 -21.13
N GLN A 90 5.02 -6.76 -20.63
CA GLN A 90 5.45 -7.78 -19.67
C GLN A 90 6.68 -8.60 -20.10
N ARG A 91 6.85 -8.86 -21.40
CA ARG A 91 8.01 -9.64 -21.88
C ARG A 91 9.30 -8.83 -21.81
N ARG A 92 9.23 -7.54 -22.17
CA ARG A 92 10.38 -6.63 -22.21
C ARG A 92 10.84 -6.22 -20.82
N LEU A 93 9.89 -5.95 -19.92
CA LEU A 93 10.16 -5.38 -18.60
C LEU A 93 10.04 -6.41 -17.46
N ARG A 94 9.98 -7.71 -17.76
CA ARG A 94 9.83 -8.77 -16.74
C ARG A 94 10.85 -8.66 -15.61
N TRP A 95 12.10 -8.34 -15.93
CA TRP A 95 13.18 -8.26 -14.95
C TRP A 95 13.00 -7.09 -14.00
N PHE A 96 12.55 -5.94 -14.50
CA PHE A 96 12.21 -4.78 -13.66
C PHE A 96 11.05 -5.09 -12.72
N VAL A 97 10.04 -5.83 -13.18
CA VAL A 97 8.94 -6.28 -12.32
C VAL A 97 9.45 -7.19 -11.21
N TRP A 98 10.28 -8.19 -11.53
CA TRP A 98 10.87 -9.09 -10.53
C TRP A 98 11.78 -8.37 -9.53
N PHE A 99 12.64 -7.47 -10.02
CA PHE A 99 13.48 -6.64 -9.18
C PHE A 99 12.63 -5.76 -8.25
N GLY A 100 11.54 -5.19 -8.78
CA GLY A 100 10.60 -4.42 -8.00
C GLY A 100 9.98 -5.21 -6.85
N TYR A 101 9.52 -6.44 -7.10
CA TYR A 101 9.00 -7.29 -6.03
C TYR A 101 10.06 -7.70 -5.01
N ALA A 102 11.28 -8.00 -5.46
CA ALA A 102 12.38 -8.31 -4.55
C ALA A 102 12.70 -7.11 -3.64
N ALA A 103 12.75 -5.90 -4.20
CA ALA A 103 12.92 -4.66 -3.45
C ALA A 103 11.75 -4.42 -2.48
N ALA A 104 10.51 -4.61 -2.93
CA ALA A 104 9.31 -4.45 -2.10
C ALA A 104 9.34 -5.36 -0.87
N VAL A 105 9.66 -6.64 -1.07
CA VAL A 105 9.77 -7.62 0.02
C VAL A 105 10.93 -7.27 0.95
N PHE A 106 12.10 -6.93 0.41
CA PHE A 106 13.25 -6.52 1.20
C PHE A 106 12.92 -5.30 2.07
N PHE A 107 12.42 -4.22 1.49
CA PHE A 107 12.04 -3.02 2.23
C PHE A 107 10.90 -3.26 3.21
N SER A 108 9.94 -4.12 2.88
CA SER A 108 8.86 -4.49 3.80
C SER A 108 9.40 -5.24 5.03
N ILE A 109 10.40 -6.11 4.87
CA ILE A 109 11.06 -6.80 6.01
C ILE A 109 11.88 -5.80 6.82
N VAL A 110 12.72 -4.99 6.15
CA VAL A 110 13.56 -3.96 6.79
C VAL A 110 12.71 -2.91 7.52
N ASN A 111 11.52 -2.61 7.01
CA ASN A 111 10.60 -1.68 7.64
C ASN A 111 10.31 -2.06 9.09
N TRP A 112 10.18 -3.34 9.44
CA TRP A 112 9.95 -3.78 10.83
C TRP A 112 11.18 -3.70 11.74
N THR A 113 12.29 -3.14 11.25
CA THR A 113 13.51 -2.95 12.04
C THR A 113 13.66 -1.49 12.46
N PRO A 114 14.37 -1.20 13.57
CA PRO A 114 14.62 0.17 14.02
C PRO A 114 15.38 1.03 13.01
N LEU A 115 15.94 0.42 11.95
CA LEU A 115 16.65 1.11 10.87
C LEU A 115 15.71 1.96 10.01
N PHE A 116 14.40 1.66 10.01
CA PHE A 116 13.42 2.40 9.21
C PHE A 116 12.67 3.43 10.05
N ILE A 117 12.00 3.00 11.13
CA ILE A 117 11.35 3.88 12.10
C ILE A 117 11.78 3.45 13.50
N SER A 118 12.62 4.26 14.15
CA SER A 118 13.15 3.94 15.48
C SER A 118 12.20 4.31 16.62
N SER A 119 11.36 5.34 16.43
CA SER A 119 10.43 5.84 17.46
C SER A 119 9.39 6.79 16.88
N VAL A 120 8.23 6.88 17.54
CA VAL A 120 7.21 7.91 17.31
C VAL A 120 7.08 8.76 18.57
N LEU A 121 7.17 10.08 18.40
CA LEU A 121 6.97 11.05 19.49
C LEU A 121 5.52 11.56 19.45
N PRO A 122 4.87 11.76 20.61
CA PRO A 122 3.58 12.43 20.66
C PRO A 122 3.72 13.85 20.11
N GLN A 123 2.73 14.31 19.34
CA GLN A 123 2.63 15.74 19.02
C GLN A 123 2.26 16.48 20.31
N SER A 124 3.20 17.29 20.80
CA SER A 124 3.04 18.21 21.95
C SER A 124 2.16 19.40 21.61
#